data_AF-F8GXY8-F1
#
_entry.id   AF-F8GXY8-F1
#
_cell.length_a   1.000
_cell.length_b   1.000
_cell.length_c   1.000
_cell.angle_alpha   90.00
_cell.angle_beta   90.00
_cell.angle_gamma   90.00
#
_symmetry.space_group_name_H-M   'P 1'
#
loop_
_entity.id
_entity.type
_entity.pdbx_description
1 polymer ?
#
loop_
_entity_poly.entity_id
_entity_poly.type
_entity_poly.pdbx_seq_one_letter_code
_entity_poly.pdbx_strand_id
1 'polypeptide(L)'
;MSGRFLLTIAAALSVMCTGCASIVGGTSQNISVEARQDAKSITGAACTLSNDKGKWFVSTPGSVGVQRSYEAMNITCTKSGSEPGTTAAQSTTKPMAFGNIIFGGLVGAAIDIGSGAAYEYPNLIAVEMKALELPKPAEPGSQAAAAPMTVAWKPVPKPTPGPFTTIAEAVALKDMCTPVGYAVLTGTGQEGDTYRVNCMGGMTKEYACAGQSCSPAR
;
A
#
# COMPACT_ATOMS: atom_id res chain seq x y z
N MET A 1 0.83 35.67 -62.15
CA MET A 1 1.47 34.53 -61.46
C MET A 1 0.65 33.28 -61.72
N SER A 2 1.28 32.25 -62.28
CA SER A 2 0.62 31.02 -62.73
C SER A 2 0.03 30.23 -61.56
N GLY A 3 -1.18 29.67 -61.72
CA GLY A 3 -1.86 28.87 -60.68
C GLY A 3 -1.05 27.65 -60.20
N ARG A 4 -0.04 27.25 -60.98
CA ARG A 4 0.98 26.24 -60.60
C ARG A 4 1.81 26.68 -59.39
N PHE A 5 2.05 27.98 -59.21
CA PHE A 5 2.82 28.55 -58.10
C PHE A 5 2.02 28.57 -56.78
N LEU A 6 0.70 28.78 -56.86
CA LEU A 6 -0.20 28.71 -55.70
C LEU A 6 -0.37 27.27 -55.20
N LEU A 7 -0.42 26.29 -56.11
CA LEU A 7 -0.48 24.86 -55.77
C LEU A 7 0.80 24.36 -55.07
N THR A 8 1.98 24.84 -55.47
CA THR A 8 3.25 24.48 -54.81
C THR A 8 3.39 25.08 -53.41
N ILE A 9 2.87 26.29 -53.17
CA ILE A 9 2.90 26.90 -51.83
C ILE A 9 1.92 26.19 -50.88
N ALA A 10 0.73 25.84 -51.37
CA ALA A 10 -0.26 25.09 -50.57
C ALA A 10 0.23 23.67 -50.21
N ALA A 11 0.95 23.00 -51.11
CA ALA A 11 1.53 21.67 -50.85
C ALA A 11 2.77 21.73 -49.93
N ALA A 12 3.54 22.82 -49.93
CA ALA A 12 4.67 22.99 -49.01
C ALA A 12 4.20 23.27 -47.57
N LEU A 13 3.05 23.93 -47.39
CA LEU A 13 2.52 24.27 -46.07
C LEU A 13 1.93 23.07 -45.32
N SER A 14 1.41 22.05 -46.04
CA SER A 14 0.86 20.84 -45.42
C SER A 14 1.92 19.88 -44.86
N VAL A 15 3.17 19.97 -45.34
CA VAL A 15 4.30 19.14 -44.86
C VAL A 15 4.87 19.65 -43.53
N MET A 16 4.64 20.91 -43.15
CA MET A 16 5.13 21.46 -41.88
C MET A 16 4.20 21.18 -40.68
N CYS A 17 3.05 20.51 -40.89
CA CYS A 17 2.15 20.08 -39.83
C CYS A 17 2.38 18.64 -39.37
N THR A 18 3.49 17.99 -39.74
CA THR A 18 4.01 16.80 -39.02
C THR A 18 4.76 17.22 -37.76
N GLY A 19 4.20 18.18 -37.01
CA GLY A 19 4.53 18.28 -35.61
C GLY A 19 4.16 16.94 -35.00
N CYS A 20 5.11 16.26 -34.35
CA CYS A 20 4.82 15.14 -33.49
C CYS A 20 3.85 15.66 -32.43
N ALA A 21 2.55 15.56 -32.70
CA ALA A 21 1.50 15.82 -31.75
C ALA A 21 1.65 14.75 -30.68
N SER A 22 2.48 15.03 -29.69
CA SER A 22 2.40 14.37 -28.41
C SER A 22 1.08 14.83 -27.79
N ILE A 23 -0.04 14.32 -28.31
CA ILE A 23 -1.27 14.14 -27.53
C ILE A 23 -0.92 13.05 -26.51
N VAL A 24 -0.06 13.41 -25.57
CA VAL A 24 0.23 12.65 -24.37
C VAL A 24 0.11 13.63 -23.21
N GLY A 25 -0.99 14.39 -23.19
CA GLY A 25 -1.68 14.73 -21.95
C GLY A 25 -2.36 13.47 -21.40
N GLY A 26 -1.58 12.41 -21.23
CA GLY A 26 -2.09 11.07 -20.97
C GLY A 26 -2.43 10.85 -19.50
N THR A 27 -3.30 9.88 -19.27
CA THR A 27 -3.57 9.30 -17.95
C THR A 27 -2.39 8.49 -17.42
N SER A 28 -1.27 8.44 -18.13
CA SER A 28 -0.05 7.73 -17.70
C SER A 28 1.04 8.70 -17.29
N GLN A 29 1.80 8.34 -16.26
CA GLN A 29 2.94 9.10 -15.78
C GLN A 29 4.09 8.17 -15.38
N ASN A 30 5.32 8.60 -15.57
CA ASN A 30 6.48 7.87 -15.08
C ASN A 30 6.84 8.37 -13.68
N ILE A 31 6.93 7.46 -12.70
CA ILE A 31 7.35 7.78 -11.33
C ILE A 31 8.60 7.01 -10.94
N SER A 32 9.47 7.66 -10.17
CA SER A 32 10.68 7.08 -9.61
C SER A 32 10.44 6.62 -8.18
N VAL A 33 10.88 5.41 -7.86
CA VAL A 33 10.76 4.81 -6.53
C VAL A 33 12.15 4.54 -5.98
N GLU A 34 12.37 5.02 -4.76
CA GLU A 34 13.58 4.77 -3.98
C GLU A 34 13.19 4.12 -2.66
N ALA A 35 13.85 3.03 -2.29
CA ALA A 35 13.77 2.49 -0.94
C ALA A 35 14.90 3.10 -0.10
N ARG A 36 14.60 3.51 1.13
CA ARG A 36 15.56 4.10 2.08
C ARG A 36 15.56 3.33 3.38
N GLN A 37 16.72 3.24 4.02
CA GLN A 37 16.88 2.73 5.38
C GLN A 37 17.99 3.53 6.04
N ASP A 38 17.73 4.11 7.21
CA ASP A 38 18.68 4.97 7.95
C ASP A 38 19.33 6.04 7.05
N ALA A 39 18.52 6.72 6.24
CA ALA A 39 18.91 7.71 5.24
C ALA A 39 19.76 7.19 4.05
N LYS A 40 20.04 5.89 3.96
CA LYS A 40 20.75 5.27 2.82
C LYS A 40 19.77 4.68 1.82
N SER A 41 20.05 4.85 0.53
CA SER A 41 19.27 4.23 -0.54
C SER A 41 19.55 2.72 -0.63
N ILE A 42 18.49 1.94 -0.77
CA ILE A 42 18.52 0.49 -0.89
C ILE A 42 18.33 0.10 -2.35
N THR A 43 19.34 -0.55 -2.91
CA THR A 43 19.28 -1.13 -4.26
C THR A 43 18.68 -2.53 -4.24
N GLY A 44 17.87 -2.88 -5.22
CA GLY A 44 17.27 -4.20 -5.41
C GLY A 44 16.14 -4.53 -4.44
N ALA A 45 15.40 -3.55 -3.92
CA ALA A 45 14.15 -3.83 -3.21
C ALA A 45 13.03 -4.00 -4.25
N ALA A 46 12.24 -5.08 -4.13
CA ALA A 46 11.11 -5.35 -5.00
C ALA A 46 9.89 -4.56 -4.50
N CYS A 47 9.45 -3.57 -5.27
CA CYS A 47 8.34 -2.72 -4.94
C CYS A 47 7.13 -2.99 -5.82
N THR A 48 5.97 -3.11 -5.18
CA THR A 48 4.66 -3.20 -5.83
C THR A 48 3.90 -1.90 -5.61
N LEU A 49 3.47 -1.28 -6.70
CA LEU A 49 2.65 -0.07 -6.72
C LEU A 49 1.24 -0.44 -7.14
N SER A 50 0.22 0.19 -6.53
CA SER A 50 -1.17 -0.10 -6.85
C SER A 50 -2.12 1.06 -6.59
N ASN A 51 -3.10 1.20 -7.47
CA ASN A 51 -4.29 2.04 -7.30
C ASN A 51 -5.50 1.32 -7.93
N ASP A 52 -6.63 2.02 -8.11
CA ASP A 52 -7.84 1.51 -8.76
C ASP A 52 -7.67 1.20 -10.26
N LYS A 53 -6.62 1.71 -10.92
CA LYS A 53 -6.34 1.47 -12.34
C LYS A 53 -5.45 0.24 -12.59
N GLY A 54 -4.68 -0.20 -11.60
CA GLY A 54 -3.86 -1.38 -11.77
C GLY A 54 -2.76 -1.57 -10.73
N LYS A 55 -1.85 -2.49 -11.07
CA LYS A 55 -0.66 -2.80 -10.28
C LYS A 55 0.58 -2.78 -11.16
N TRP A 56 1.66 -2.25 -10.62
CA TRP A 56 2.96 -2.13 -11.29
C TRP A 56 4.07 -2.63 -10.37
N PHE A 57 5.17 -3.07 -10.98
CA PHE A 57 6.30 -3.65 -10.26
C PHE A 57 7.57 -2.92 -10.68
N VAL A 58 8.43 -2.60 -9.71
CA VAL A 58 9.72 -1.94 -9.94
C VAL A 58 10.74 -2.43 -8.93
N SER A 59 12.01 -2.47 -9.34
CA SER A 59 13.13 -2.72 -8.44
C SER A 59 13.85 -1.41 -8.14
N THR A 60 14.10 -1.10 -6.87
CA THR A 60 14.69 0.20 -6.47
C THR A 60 16.21 0.24 -6.66
N PRO A 61 16.80 1.42 -6.86
CA PRO A 61 16.14 2.61 -7.40
C PRO A 61 15.71 2.35 -8.85
N GLY A 62 14.48 2.72 -9.19
CA GLY A 62 13.92 2.44 -10.51
C GLY A 62 12.73 3.33 -10.83
N SER A 63 12.37 3.42 -12.12
CA SER A 63 11.20 4.16 -12.57
C SER A 63 10.22 3.25 -13.28
N VAL A 64 8.93 3.54 -13.14
CA VAL A 64 7.85 2.77 -13.76
C VAL A 64 6.74 3.70 -14.25
N GLY A 65 6.25 3.42 -15.45
CA GLY A 65 5.08 4.07 -16.02
C GLY A 65 3.80 3.55 -15.36
N VAL A 66 3.15 4.41 -14.57
CA VAL A 66 1.89 4.12 -13.88
C VAL A 66 0.73 4.89 -14.48
N GLN A 67 -0.48 4.43 -14.22
CA GLN A 67 -1.70 5.13 -14.62
C GLN A 67 -2.19 5.99 -13.46
N ARG A 68 -2.44 7.27 -13.74
CA ARG A 68 -2.94 8.31 -12.85
C ARG A 68 -4.34 7.99 -12.40
N SER A 69 -4.63 8.31 -11.15
CA SER A 69 -5.97 8.23 -10.59
C SER A 69 -6.16 9.29 -9.53
N TYR A 70 -7.42 9.53 -9.19
CA TYR A 70 -7.82 10.26 -8.00
C TYR A 70 -7.36 9.53 -6.72
N GLU A 71 -7.44 8.20 -6.71
CA GLU A 71 -7.10 7.38 -5.55
C GLU A 71 -5.60 7.45 -5.21
N ALA A 72 -5.28 7.24 -3.93
CA ALA A 72 -3.89 7.18 -3.48
C ALA A 72 -3.13 6.01 -4.14
N MET A 73 -1.89 6.25 -4.54
CA MET A 73 -0.99 5.19 -4.98
C MET A 73 -0.43 4.50 -3.74
N ASN A 74 -0.69 3.21 -3.57
CA ASN A 74 -0.13 2.39 -2.49
C ASN A 74 1.15 1.70 -2.98
N ILE A 75 2.25 1.85 -2.24
CA ILE A 75 3.55 1.28 -2.58
C ILE A 75 4.02 0.41 -1.43
N THR A 76 4.35 -0.84 -1.72
CA THR A 76 4.95 -1.78 -0.76
C THR A 76 6.26 -2.31 -1.33
N CYS A 77 7.35 -2.10 -0.60
CA CYS A 77 8.69 -2.54 -0.96
C CYS A 77 9.16 -3.64 -0.02
N THR A 78 9.76 -4.68 -0.60
CA THR A 78 10.27 -5.85 0.12
C THR A 78 11.71 -6.12 -0.27
N LYS A 79 12.52 -6.53 0.69
CA LYS A 79 13.91 -6.93 0.47
C LYS A 79 14.31 -7.98 1.49
N SER A 80 15.09 -8.97 1.08
CA SER A 80 15.67 -9.94 2.01
C SER A 80 16.52 -9.23 3.07
N GLY A 81 16.28 -9.53 4.35
CA GLY A 81 17.02 -8.91 5.46
C GLY A 81 16.45 -7.58 5.96
N SER A 82 15.34 -7.08 5.40
CA SER A 82 14.67 -5.85 5.84
C SER A 82 13.17 -6.11 6.04
N GLU A 83 12.55 -5.40 6.99
CA GLU A 83 11.09 -5.39 7.13
C GLU A 83 10.46 -4.74 5.88
N PRO A 84 9.28 -5.22 5.43
CA PRO A 84 8.55 -4.56 4.35
C PRO A 84 8.27 -3.10 4.69
N GLY A 85 8.56 -2.19 3.76
CA GLY A 85 8.18 -0.79 3.85
C GLY A 85 6.91 -0.52 3.06
N THR A 86 5.97 0.22 3.63
CA THR A 86 4.72 0.61 2.96
C THR A 86 4.51 2.11 3.06
N THR A 87 4.15 2.74 1.94
CA THR A 87 3.79 4.17 1.89
C THR A 87 2.64 4.38 0.91
N ALA A 88 1.89 5.48 1.11
CA ALA A 88 0.82 5.90 0.23
C ALA A 88 1.12 7.31 -0.30
N ALA A 89 1.22 7.45 -1.62
CA ALA A 89 1.41 8.74 -2.27
C ALA A 89 0.06 9.29 -2.75
N GLN A 90 -0.33 10.44 -2.20
CA GLN A 90 -1.57 11.11 -2.56
C GLN A 90 -1.48 11.71 -3.96
N SER A 91 -2.58 11.65 -4.72
CA SER A 91 -2.69 12.33 -6.01
C SER A 91 -2.99 13.82 -5.77
N THR A 92 -2.44 14.70 -6.61
CA THR A 92 -2.74 16.14 -6.60
C THR A 92 -3.34 16.53 -7.94
N THR A 93 -4.37 17.38 -7.93
CA THR A 93 -4.97 17.91 -9.16
C THR A 93 -4.05 18.95 -9.79
N LYS A 94 -3.73 18.81 -11.07
CA LYS A 94 -2.94 19.79 -11.81
C LYS A 94 -3.69 21.12 -11.91
N PRO A 95 -3.08 22.27 -11.57
CA PRO A 95 -3.67 23.59 -11.82
C PRO A 95 -4.01 23.81 -13.31
N MET A 96 -3.23 23.20 -14.21
CA MET A 96 -3.44 23.23 -15.67
C MET A 96 -4.59 22.35 -16.17
N ALA A 97 -5.19 21.47 -15.35
CA ALA A 97 -6.39 20.73 -15.74
C ALA A 97 -7.60 21.67 -15.97
N PHE A 98 -7.57 22.86 -15.37
CA PHE A 98 -8.53 23.93 -15.63
C PHE A 98 -8.15 24.81 -16.83
N GLY A 99 -6.93 24.69 -17.37
CA GLY A 99 -6.48 25.45 -18.54
C GLY A 99 -7.17 25.06 -19.86
N ASN A 100 -7.66 23.83 -19.95
CA ASN A 100 -8.47 23.35 -21.08
C ASN A 100 -9.93 23.86 -21.07
N ILE A 101 -10.35 24.60 -20.05
CA ILE A 101 -11.66 25.29 -20.07
C ILE A 101 -11.73 26.27 -21.26
N ILE A 102 -10.59 26.82 -21.71
CA ILE A 102 -10.51 27.72 -22.86
C ILE A 102 -10.68 26.98 -24.21
N PHE A 103 -10.28 25.71 -24.31
CA PHE A 103 -10.32 24.94 -25.58
C PHE A 103 -11.43 23.85 -25.64
N GLY A 104 -12.01 23.42 -24.52
CA GLY A 104 -12.99 22.31 -24.47
C GLY A 104 -14.20 22.48 -23.54
N GLY A 105 -14.32 23.62 -22.84
CA GLY A 105 -15.45 23.94 -21.96
C GLY A 105 -15.64 23.00 -20.75
N LEU A 106 -16.75 23.17 -20.02
CA LEU A 106 -17.12 22.35 -18.84
C LEU A 106 -17.16 20.83 -19.12
N VAL A 107 -17.45 20.45 -20.36
CA VAL A 107 -17.53 19.04 -20.79
C VAL A 107 -16.14 18.40 -20.82
N GLY A 108 -15.12 19.10 -21.31
CA GLY A 108 -13.73 18.61 -21.30
C GLY A 108 -13.20 18.38 -19.89
N ALA A 109 -13.46 19.33 -18.98
CA ALA A 109 -13.04 19.22 -17.58
C ALA A 109 -13.67 18.00 -16.86
N ALA A 110 -14.94 17.68 -17.13
CA ALA A 110 -15.59 16.52 -16.55
C ALA A 110 -14.99 15.19 -17.03
N ILE A 111 -14.61 15.11 -18.31
CA ILE A 111 -13.97 13.91 -18.90
C ILE A 111 -12.53 13.75 -18.39
N ASP A 112 -11.79 14.86 -18.22
CA ASP A 112 -10.42 14.85 -17.68
C ASP A 112 -10.35 14.41 -16.20
N ILE A 113 -11.39 14.77 -15.42
CA ILE A 113 -11.57 14.30 -14.03
C ILE A 113 -11.91 12.81 -14.00
N GLY A 114 -12.85 12.36 -14.84
CA GLY A 114 -13.29 10.96 -14.87
C GLY A 114 -12.23 9.98 -15.41
N SER A 115 -11.43 10.41 -16.38
CA SER A 115 -10.33 9.61 -16.95
C SER A 115 -9.08 9.56 -16.07
N GLY A 116 -8.97 10.48 -15.10
CA GLY A 116 -7.81 10.62 -14.22
C GLY A 116 -6.68 11.49 -14.79
N ALA A 117 -6.87 12.08 -15.97
CA ALA A 117 -5.90 12.97 -16.62
C ALA A 117 -5.65 14.27 -15.83
N ALA A 118 -6.61 14.65 -14.97
CA ALA A 118 -6.50 15.81 -14.09
C ALA A 118 -5.55 15.61 -12.88
N TYR A 119 -5.14 14.37 -12.56
CA TYR A 119 -4.38 14.04 -11.34
C TYR A 119 -2.92 13.72 -11.62
N GLU A 120 -2.06 13.92 -10.63
CA GLU A 120 -0.63 13.62 -10.70
C GLU A 120 -0.13 13.10 -9.35
N TYR A 121 0.65 12.02 -9.35
CA TYR A 121 1.40 11.60 -8.16
C TYR A 121 2.80 12.25 -8.15
N PRO A 122 3.45 12.36 -6.99
CA PRO A 122 4.84 12.82 -6.89
C PRO A 122 5.77 12.06 -7.84
N ASN A 123 6.69 12.78 -8.48
CA ASN A 123 7.67 12.19 -9.41
C ASN A 123 8.66 11.27 -8.71
N LEU A 124 8.96 11.53 -7.44
CA LEU A 124 9.84 10.72 -6.60
C LEU A 124 9.08 10.27 -5.36
N ILE A 125 9.07 8.97 -5.12
CA ILE A 125 8.48 8.35 -3.94
C ILE A 125 9.59 7.62 -3.19
N ALA A 126 9.91 8.11 -1.99
CA ALA A 126 10.82 7.43 -1.07
C ALA A 126 10.03 6.53 -0.12
N VAL A 127 10.42 5.26 -0.03
CA VAL A 127 9.84 4.26 0.87
C VAL A 127 10.85 3.96 1.96
N GLU A 128 10.54 4.36 3.19
CA GLU A 128 11.37 4.01 4.35
C GLU A 128 11.14 2.54 4.74
N MET A 129 12.22 1.78 4.81
CA MET A 129 12.28 0.38 5.20
C MET A 129 13.13 0.26 6.47
N LYS A 130 12.73 -0.63 7.37
CA LYS A 130 13.49 -0.92 8.59
C LYS A 130 14.38 -2.15 8.36
N ALA A 131 15.56 -2.15 8.97
CA ALA A 131 16.37 -3.36 9.05
C ALA A 131 15.59 -4.44 9.81
N LEU A 132 15.66 -5.71 9.39
CA LEU A 132 15.33 -6.76 10.34
C LEU A 132 16.41 -6.73 11.41
N GLU A 133 16.03 -6.43 12.65
CA GLU A 133 16.90 -6.65 13.80
C GLU A 133 17.09 -8.17 13.96
N LEU A 134 18.08 -8.72 13.26
CA LEU A 134 18.65 -9.98 13.67
C LEU A 134 19.28 -9.75 15.06
N PRO A 135 19.03 -10.62 16.06
CA PRO A 135 19.72 -10.51 17.33
C PRO A 135 21.23 -10.55 17.06
N LYS A 136 21.90 -9.41 17.26
CA LYS A 136 23.36 -9.29 17.10
C LYS A 136 24.01 -10.38 17.97
N PRO A 137 24.87 -11.26 17.44
CA PRO A 137 25.68 -12.14 18.26
C PRO A 137 26.44 -11.26 19.26
N ALA A 138 26.22 -11.49 20.55
CA ALA A 138 26.76 -10.65 21.62
C ALA A 138 28.28 -10.52 21.45
N GLU A 139 28.77 -9.28 21.24
CA GLU A 139 30.20 -9.00 21.31
C GLU A 139 30.65 -9.23 22.76
N PRO A 140 31.66 -10.09 23.00
CA PRO A 140 32.16 -10.36 24.33
C PRO A 140 33.03 -9.18 24.76
N GLY A 141 32.43 -8.18 25.40
CA GLY A 141 33.21 -7.11 26.04
C GLY A 141 32.59 -5.74 26.04
N SER A 142 31.35 -5.60 26.52
CA SER A 142 30.96 -4.38 27.24
C SER A 142 29.71 -4.66 28.06
N GLN A 143 29.91 -5.32 29.19
CA GLN A 143 28.93 -5.32 30.28
C GLN A 143 29.11 -3.99 31.04
N ALA A 144 28.51 -2.91 30.54
CA ALA A 144 28.25 -1.77 31.39
C ALA A 144 27.06 -2.15 32.30
N ALA A 145 27.42 -2.70 33.46
CA ALA A 145 26.63 -2.90 34.66
C ALA A 145 25.10 -2.96 34.46
N ALA A 146 24.58 -4.19 34.38
CA ALA A 146 23.23 -4.47 34.80
C ALA A 146 23.04 -3.97 36.23
N ALA A 147 22.34 -2.85 36.40
CA ALA A 147 21.49 -2.73 37.58
C ALA A 147 20.54 -3.94 37.53
N PRO A 148 20.33 -4.67 38.64
CA PRO A 148 19.51 -5.86 38.64
C PRO A 148 18.07 -5.44 38.33
N MET A 149 17.69 -5.51 37.06
CA MET A 149 16.31 -5.56 36.66
C MET A 149 15.82 -6.94 37.06
N THR A 150 15.35 -7.04 38.31
CA THR A 150 14.42 -8.07 38.77
C THR A 150 13.08 -7.91 38.07
N VAL A 151 13.07 -7.88 36.73
CA VAL A 151 11.86 -8.21 36.00
C VAL A 151 11.82 -9.72 36.04
N ALA A 152 11.09 -10.25 37.02
CA ALA A 152 10.69 -11.64 37.02
C ALA A 152 9.97 -11.90 35.69
N TRP A 153 10.71 -12.40 34.71
CA TRP A 153 10.13 -12.92 33.48
C TRP A 153 9.29 -14.11 33.89
N LYS A 154 8.01 -13.87 34.10
CA LYS A 154 7.02 -14.94 34.10
C LYS A 154 6.90 -15.35 32.63
N PRO A 155 7.29 -16.57 32.25
CA PRO A 155 7.01 -17.06 30.91
C PRO A 155 5.52 -16.87 30.65
N VAL A 156 5.17 -16.19 29.55
CA VAL A 156 3.76 -16.11 29.11
C VAL A 156 3.31 -17.55 28.93
N PRO A 157 2.32 -18.04 29.69
CA PRO A 157 1.86 -19.41 29.59
C PRO A 157 1.43 -19.65 28.15
N LYS A 158 1.81 -20.80 27.58
CA LYS A 158 1.23 -21.31 26.33
C LYS A 158 -0.30 -21.15 26.45
N PRO A 159 -0.98 -20.45 25.51
CA PRO A 159 -2.43 -20.27 25.57
C PRO A 159 -3.08 -21.64 25.76
N THR A 160 -3.69 -21.84 26.91
CA THR A 160 -4.26 -23.13 27.26
C THR A 160 -5.59 -23.24 26.52
N PRO A 161 -5.83 -24.29 25.72
CA PRO A 161 -7.14 -24.53 25.17
C PRO A 161 -8.14 -24.60 26.32
N GLY A 162 -9.15 -23.75 26.30
CA GLY A 162 -10.24 -23.81 27.25
C GLY A 162 -11.34 -24.76 26.75
N PRO A 163 -12.34 -25.07 27.60
CA PRO A 163 -13.39 -26.04 27.28
C PRO A 163 -14.21 -25.67 26.03
N PHE A 164 -14.27 -24.39 25.66
CA PHE A 164 -15.04 -23.89 24.52
C PHE A 164 -14.18 -23.43 23.33
N THR A 165 -12.86 -23.71 23.33
CA THR A 165 -11.95 -23.29 22.25
C THR A 165 -12.46 -23.70 20.86
N THR A 166 -12.86 -24.96 20.68
CA THR A 166 -13.36 -25.46 19.38
C THR A 166 -14.70 -24.84 18.98
N ILE A 167 -15.56 -24.51 19.95
CA ILE A 167 -16.86 -23.89 19.70
C ILE A 167 -16.67 -22.43 19.27
N ALA A 168 -15.75 -21.70 19.93
CA ALA A 168 -15.39 -20.33 19.56
C ALA A 168 -14.80 -20.26 18.14
N GLU A 169 -13.93 -21.21 17.77
CA GLU A 169 -13.38 -21.32 16.42
C GLU A 169 -14.47 -21.59 15.37
N ALA A 170 -15.40 -22.50 15.66
CA ALA A 170 -16.50 -22.84 14.75
C ALA A 170 -17.52 -21.69 14.56
N VAL A 171 -17.75 -20.88 15.60
CA VAL A 171 -18.57 -19.66 15.47
C VAL A 171 -17.85 -18.60 14.67
N ALA A 172 -16.54 -18.41 14.88
CA ALA A 172 -15.74 -17.47 14.08
C ALA A 172 -15.76 -17.81 12.58
N LEU A 173 -15.67 -19.10 12.23
CA LEU A 173 -15.82 -19.57 10.83
C LEU A 173 -17.13 -19.09 10.19
N LYS A 174 -18.24 -19.10 10.95
CA LYS A 174 -19.57 -18.66 10.46
C LYS A 174 -19.65 -17.14 10.32
N ASP A 175 -18.89 -16.40 11.11
CA ASP A 175 -18.76 -14.94 11.06
C ASP A 175 -17.74 -14.44 10.02
N MET A 176 -17.45 -15.26 9.00
CA MET A 176 -16.51 -14.95 7.91
C MET A 176 -15.06 -14.71 8.38
N CYS A 177 -14.68 -15.25 9.54
CA CYS A 177 -13.29 -15.25 10.02
C CYS A 177 -12.54 -16.41 9.35
N THR A 178 -12.14 -16.30 8.08
CA THR A 178 -11.40 -17.37 7.37
C THR A 178 -10.06 -16.92 6.81
N PRO A 179 -9.02 -17.79 6.85
CA PRO A 179 -8.86 -18.91 7.78
C PRO A 179 -8.84 -18.45 9.25
N VAL A 180 -9.45 -19.22 10.14
CA VAL A 180 -9.32 -19.03 11.60
C VAL A 180 -7.93 -19.47 12.01
N GLY A 181 -7.24 -18.64 12.82
CA GLY A 181 -6.02 -19.04 13.50
C GLY A 181 -6.33 -20.01 14.63
N TYR A 182 -6.55 -19.49 15.84
CA TYR A 182 -6.90 -20.25 17.05
C TYR A 182 -7.66 -19.37 18.05
N ALA A 183 -8.56 -19.97 18.84
CA ALA A 183 -9.27 -19.27 19.92
C ALA A 183 -8.48 -19.32 21.24
N VAL A 184 -8.23 -18.15 21.81
CA VAL A 184 -7.53 -17.96 23.09
C VAL A 184 -8.51 -17.59 24.17
N LEU A 185 -8.53 -18.34 25.27
CA LEU A 185 -9.27 -17.96 26.47
C LEU A 185 -8.66 -16.68 27.06
N THR A 186 -9.41 -15.59 27.08
CA THR A 186 -8.99 -14.27 27.60
C THR A 186 -9.59 -13.93 28.95
N GLY A 187 -10.65 -14.61 29.38
CA GLY A 187 -11.24 -14.43 30.69
C GLY A 187 -12.12 -15.61 31.10
N THR A 188 -12.17 -15.89 32.40
CA THR A 188 -13.09 -16.87 32.99
C THR A 188 -13.97 -16.15 34.01
N GLY A 189 -15.28 -16.29 33.87
CA GLY A 189 -16.26 -15.61 34.72
C GLY A 189 -17.37 -16.57 35.15
N GLN A 190 -18.10 -16.20 36.21
CA GLN A 190 -19.26 -16.99 36.65
C GLN A 190 -20.40 -17.02 35.63
N GLU A 191 -20.43 -16.04 34.70
CA GLU A 191 -21.41 -15.92 33.62
C GLU A 191 -20.93 -16.54 32.29
N GLY A 192 -19.69 -17.02 32.22
CA GLY A 192 -19.10 -17.60 31.01
C GLY A 192 -17.62 -17.26 30.81
N ASP A 193 -17.02 -17.93 29.84
CA ASP A 193 -15.62 -17.79 29.44
C ASP A 193 -15.52 -16.90 28.20
N THR A 194 -14.60 -15.94 28.19
CA THR A 194 -14.36 -15.07 27.04
C THR A 194 -13.20 -15.61 26.20
N TYR A 195 -13.40 -15.66 24.90
CA TYR A 195 -12.44 -16.11 23.92
C TYR A 195 -12.14 -15.03 22.88
N ARG A 196 -10.88 -14.92 22.51
CA ARG A 196 -10.40 -14.08 21.43
C ARG A 196 -9.92 -14.96 20.27
N VAL A 197 -10.45 -14.72 19.08
CA VAL A 197 -10.14 -15.48 17.86
C VAL A 197 -9.42 -14.58 16.88
N ASN A 198 -8.26 -15.04 16.42
CA ASN A 198 -7.47 -14.33 15.41
C ASN A 198 -7.85 -14.82 14.01
N CYS A 199 -8.24 -13.91 13.13
CA CYS A 199 -8.59 -14.16 11.73
C CYS A 199 -7.46 -13.69 10.80
N MET A 200 -7.51 -14.11 9.54
CA MET A 200 -6.65 -13.56 8.50
C MET A 200 -6.86 -12.04 8.32
N GLY A 201 -5.79 -11.32 7.97
CA GLY A 201 -5.83 -9.87 7.77
C GLY A 201 -5.75 -9.04 9.06
N GLY A 202 -5.34 -9.65 10.18
CA GLY A 202 -5.18 -8.94 11.47
C GLY A 202 -6.48 -8.68 12.22
N MET A 203 -7.62 -9.16 11.69
CA MET A 203 -8.90 -9.06 12.37
C MET A 203 -8.92 -9.97 13.60
N THR A 204 -9.46 -9.45 14.70
CA THR A 204 -9.71 -10.19 15.92
C THR A 204 -11.22 -10.17 16.18
N LYS A 205 -11.78 -11.30 16.59
CA LYS A 205 -13.16 -11.41 17.08
C LYS A 205 -13.16 -11.90 18.52
N GLU A 206 -14.03 -11.34 19.36
CA GLU A 206 -14.21 -11.77 20.74
C GLU A 206 -15.57 -12.42 20.94
N TYR A 207 -15.61 -13.49 21.72
CA TYR A 207 -16.78 -14.32 21.96
C TYR A 207 -16.91 -14.61 23.45
N ALA A 208 -18.11 -14.47 24.00
CA ALA A 208 -18.48 -15.00 25.30
C ALA A 208 -19.12 -16.38 25.11
N CYS A 209 -18.54 -17.39 25.75
CA CYS A 209 -18.93 -18.79 25.67
C CYS A 209 -19.41 -19.30 27.03
N ALA A 210 -20.61 -19.87 27.06
CA ALA A 210 -21.16 -20.53 28.22
C ALA A 210 -21.93 -21.78 27.78
N GLY A 211 -21.76 -22.89 28.49
CA GLY A 211 -22.43 -24.15 28.17
C GLY A 211 -21.96 -24.74 26.83
N GLN A 212 -22.82 -24.78 25.82
CA GLN A 212 -22.46 -25.30 24.48
C GLN A 212 -22.53 -24.23 23.38
N SER A 213 -22.57 -22.95 23.76
CA SER A 213 -22.76 -21.85 22.83
C SER A 213 -21.79 -20.71 23.09
N CYS A 214 -21.32 -20.10 22.00
CA CYS A 214 -20.56 -18.86 21.99
C CYS A 214 -21.34 -17.78 21.27
N SER A 215 -21.31 -16.56 21.79
CA SER A 215 -21.93 -15.38 21.19
C SER A 215 -20.92 -14.23 21.14
N PRO A 216 -21.02 -13.28 20.19
CA PRO A 216 -20.10 -12.15 20.13
C PRO A 216 -20.07 -11.39 21.45
N ALA A 217 -18.87 -11.20 22.02
CA ALA A 217 -18.70 -10.34 23.18
C ALA A 217 -18.98 -8.90 22.73
N ARG A 218 -19.89 -8.22 23.41
CA ARG A 218 -20.22 -6.81 23.14
C ARG A 218 -19.18 -5.86 23.72
#